data_AF-A0A7R7CQ32-F1
#
_entry.id   AF-A0A7R7CQ32-F1
#
_cell.length_a   1.000
_cell.length_b   1.000
_cell.length_c   1.000
_cell.angle_alpha   90.00
_cell.angle_beta   90.00
_cell.angle_gamma   90.00
#
_symmetry.space_group_name_H-M   'P 1'
#
loop_
_entity.id
_entity.type
_entity.pdbx_description
1 polymer ?
#
loop_
_entity_poly.entity_id
_entity_poly.type
_entity_poly.pdbx_seq_one_letter_code
_entity_poly.pdbx_strand_id
1 'polypeptide(L)'
;MMRRTLEEEFKTIDYVLSSGIETRGVDAFCLAWIKYERQQRKICSFLVFQASAIKPTDASSVRRALANNVGIGHTGFRSGIQRLTNLRLKDEFGDRYAPLNNALDRASKARDKIFHGQQTGQGYSRVQLVVMVENIREWCGLLAALSAAKFGYDGFAATNSMLKAGNLLLTATVDKALEKLGWEAFIKQL
;
A
#
# COMPACT_ATOMS: atom_id res chain seq x y z
N MET A 1 -7.22 -22.46 2.39
CA MET A 1 -7.52 -21.05 2.74
C MET A 1 -7.60 -20.27 1.44
N MET A 2 -8.71 -19.61 1.13
CA MET A 2 -8.88 -18.88 -0.14
C MET A 2 -7.91 -17.69 -0.21
N ARG A 3 -7.13 -17.62 -1.29
CA ARG A 3 -6.21 -16.53 -1.57
C ARG A 3 -7.04 -15.33 -2.03
N ARG A 4 -7.05 -14.23 -1.26
CA ARG A 4 -7.78 -13.03 -1.69
C ARG A 4 -7.09 -12.34 -2.84
N THR A 5 -7.81 -12.12 -3.93
CA THR A 5 -7.33 -11.36 -5.09
C THR A 5 -7.67 -9.87 -4.94
N LEU A 6 -7.14 -9.04 -5.85
CA LEU A 6 -7.52 -7.63 -5.97
C LEU A 6 -9.04 -7.51 -6.17
N GLU A 7 -9.61 -8.33 -7.03
CA GLU A 7 -11.04 -8.32 -7.38
C GLU A 7 -11.90 -8.63 -6.15
N GLU A 8 -11.54 -9.65 -5.38
CA GLU A 8 -12.24 -9.98 -4.14
C GLU A 8 -12.14 -8.85 -3.11
N GLU A 9 -10.97 -8.21 -2.99
CA GLU A 9 -10.80 -7.07 -2.10
C GLU A 9 -11.61 -5.85 -2.55
N PHE A 10 -11.73 -5.58 -3.85
CA PHE A 10 -12.49 -4.42 -4.34
C PHE A 10 -14.00 -4.67 -4.51
N LYS A 11 -14.46 -5.93 -4.43
CA LYS A 11 -15.89 -6.29 -4.55
C LYS A 11 -16.79 -5.53 -3.57
N THR A 12 -16.34 -5.30 -2.33
CA THR A 12 -17.10 -4.50 -1.35
C THR A 12 -17.30 -3.06 -1.82
N ILE A 13 -16.31 -2.47 -2.50
CA ILE A 13 -16.41 -1.12 -3.06
C ILE A 13 -17.43 -1.10 -4.19
N ASP A 14 -17.45 -2.14 -5.03
CA ASP A 14 -18.44 -2.28 -6.10
C ASP A 14 -19.86 -2.34 -5.55
N TYR A 15 -20.08 -3.12 -4.48
CA TYR A 15 -21.38 -3.15 -3.80
C TYR A 15 -21.80 -1.77 -3.27
N VAL A 16 -20.89 -1.05 -2.62
CA VAL A 16 -21.17 0.31 -2.11
C VAL A 16 -21.50 1.25 -3.26
N LEU A 17 -20.73 1.25 -4.34
CA LEU A 17 -20.98 2.09 -5.51
C LEU A 17 -22.31 1.79 -6.20
N SER A 18 -22.72 0.51 -6.23
CA SER A 18 -24.02 0.09 -6.76
C SER A 18 -25.20 0.37 -5.82
N SER A 19 -24.94 0.74 -4.56
CA SER A 19 -26.00 0.98 -3.58
C SER A 19 -26.83 2.21 -3.92
N GLY A 20 -28.07 2.26 -3.44
CA GLY A 20 -28.92 3.46 -3.55
C GLY A 20 -28.57 4.58 -2.56
N ILE A 21 -27.50 4.43 -1.77
CA ILE A 21 -27.17 5.33 -0.67
C ILE A 21 -26.59 6.65 -1.21
N GLU A 22 -27.00 7.78 -0.64
CA GLU A 22 -26.55 9.11 -1.07
C GLU A 22 -25.03 9.28 -0.95
N THR A 23 -24.45 8.81 0.15
CA THR A 23 -23.03 8.91 0.52
C THR A 23 -22.11 7.93 -0.20
N ARG A 24 -22.64 7.03 -1.05
CA ARG A 24 -21.90 5.93 -1.67
C ARG A 24 -20.57 6.30 -2.32
N GLY A 25 -20.46 7.52 -2.87
CA GLY A 25 -19.21 8.01 -3.46
C GLY A 25 -18.11 8.24 -2.42
N VAL A 26 -18.48 8.85 -1.28
CA VAL A 26 -17.57 9.07 -0.15
C VAL A 26 -17.20 7.73 0.47
N ASP A 27 -18.19 6.88 0.73
CA ASP A 27 -17.98 5.59 1.39
C ASP A 27 -17.06 4.68 0.56
N ALA A 28 -17.30 4.60 -0.75
CA ALA A 28 -16.46 3.85 -1.68
C ALA A 28 -15.03 4.40 -1.73
N PHE A 29 -14.87 5.73 -1.77
CA PHE A 29 -13.57 6.38 -1.74
C PHE A 29 -12.79 6.05 -0.46
N CYS A 30 -13.43 6.18 0.70
CA CYS A 30 -12.82 5.88 2.00
C CYS A 30 -12.34 4.43 2.06
N LEU A 31 -13.16 3.48 1.61
CA LEU A 31 -12.81 2.07 1.55
C LEU A 31 -11.65 1.79 0.57
N ALA A 32 -11.66 2.44 -0.60
CA ALA A 32 -10.58 2.31 -1.58
C ALA A 32 -9.25 2.83 -1.01
N TRP A 33 -9.27 3.98 -0.34
CA TRP A 33 -8.08 4.56 0.28
C TRP A 33 -7.50 3.66 1.39
N ILE A 34 -8.36 3.13 2.26
CA ILE A 34 -7.95 2.18 3.31
C ILE A 34 -7.28 0.94 2.68
N LYS A 35 -7.84 0.42 1.57
CA LYS A 35 -7.25 -0.73 0.87
C LYS A 35 -5.89 -0.41 0.26
N TYR A 36 -5.74 0.77 -0.34
CA TYR A 36 -4.46 1.27 -0.84
C TYR A 36 -3.39 1.34 0.25
N GLU A 37 -3.67 2.04 1.36
CA GLU A 37 -2.71 2.17 2.47
C GLU A 37 -2.36 0.80 3.06
N ARG A 38 -3.36 -0.07 3.22
CA ARG A 38 -3.17 -1.43 3.74
C ARG A 38 -2.28 -2.27 2.83
N GLN A 39 -2.48 -2.23 1.51
CA GLN A 39 -1.66 -3.00 0.57
C GLN A 39 -0.19 -2.58 0.66
N GLN A 40 0.08 -1.28 0.59
CA GLN A 40 1.43 -0.72 0.66
C GLN A 40 2.12 -1.11 1.98
N ARG A 41 1.40 -0.96 3.10
CA ARG A 41 1.90 -1.35 4.42
C ARG A 41 2.23 -2.84 4.47
N LYS A 42 1.36 -3.70 3.95
CA LYS A 42 1.57 -5.15 3.95
C LYS A 42 2.76 -5.56 3.09
N ILE A 43 2.91 -5.00 1.88
CA ILE A 43 4.06 -5.29 1.01
C ILE A 43 5.36 -4.81 1.67
N CYS A 44 5.41 -3.56 2.15
CA CYS A 44 6.60 -3.04 2.81
C CYS A 44 6.98 -3.86 4.05
N SER A 45 5.99 -4.24 4.88
CA SER A 45 6.22 -5.07 6.06
C SER A 45 6.77 -6.45 5.69
N PHE A 46 6.19 -7.05 4.64
CA PHE A 46 6.66 -8.33 4.10
C PHE A 46 8.11 -8.25 3.62
N LEU A 47 8.45 -7.18 2.90
CA LEU A 47 9.81 -6.96 2.41
C LEU A 47 10.81 -6.78 3.56
N VAL A 48 10.50 -5.94 4.56
CA VAL A 48 11.34 -5.81 5.77
C VAL A 48 11.54 -7.19 6.42
N PHE A 49 10.47 -7.97 6.54
CA PHE A 49 10.52 -9.30 7.13
C PHE A 49 11.37 -10.31 6.34
N GLN A 50 11.79 -10.01 5.11
CA GLN A 50 12.72 -10.88 4.36
C GLN A 50 14.17 -10.76 4.82
N ALA A 51 14.54 -9.71 5.57
CA ALA A 51 15.90 -9.50 6.06
C ALA A 51 16.41 -10.72 6.84
N SER A 52 17.64 -11.16 6.59
CA SER A 52 18.23 -12.35 7.24
C SER A 52 18.36 -12.19 8.76
N ALA A 53 18.58 -10.97 9.22
CA ALA A 53 18.64 -10.62 10.64
C ALA A 53 17.32 -10.84 11.40
N ILE A 54 16.18 -10.92 10.69
CA ILE A 54 14.85 -11.10 11.28
C ILE A 54 14.44 -12.57 11.17
N LYS A 55 14.19 -13.22 12.31
CA LYS A 55 13.70 -14.59 12.39
C LYS A 55 12.18 -14.64 12.48
N PRO A 56 11.53 -15.78 12.15
CA PRO A 56 10.09 -15.94 12.32
C PRO A 56 9.57 -15.59 13.74
N THR A 57 10.37 -15.86 14.77
CA THR A 57 10.08 -15.53 16.17
C THR A 57 10.01 -14.02 16.45
N ASP A 58 10.60 -13.20 15.59
CA ASP A 58 10.68 -11.74 15.77
C ASP A 58 9.45 -11.00 15.21
N ALA A 59 8.47 -11.73 14.65
CA ALA A 59 7.26 -11.16 14.05
C ALA A 59 6.55 -10.14 14.98
N SER A 60 6.50 -10.42 16.28
CA SER A 60 5.91 -9.53 17.27
C SER A 60 6.69 -8.22 17.43
N SER A 61 8.02 -8.28 17.42
CA SER A 61 8.89 -7.10 17.52
C SER A 61 8.79 -6.22 16.27
N VAL A 62 8.78 -6.82 15.09
CA VAL A 62 8.62 -6.09 13.82
C VAL A 62 7.24 -5.40 13.76
N ARG A 63 6.17 -6.10 14.16
CA ARG A 63 4.83 -5.49 14.25
C ARG A 63 4.79 -4.29 15.19
N ARG A 64 5.42 -4.40 16.37
CA ARG A 64 5.50 -3.28 17.32
C ARG A 64 6.27 -2.10 16.75
N ALA A 65 7.42 -2.34 16.11
CA ALA A 65 8.19 -1.27 15.48
C ALA A 65 7.38 -0.53 14.42
N LEU A 66 6.66 -1.26 13.56
CA LEU A 66 5.78 -0.67 12.54
C LEU A 66 4.58 0.06 13.13
N ALA A 67 3.98 -0.46 14.20
CA ALA A 67 2.83 0.17 14.87
C ALA A 67 3.22 1.46 15.60
N ASN A 68 4.44 1.51 16.16
CA ASN A 68 4.96 2.67 16.88
C ASN A 68 5.47 3.76 15.93
N ASN A 69 5.69 3.47 14.64
CA ASN A 69 6.03 4.51 13.67
C ASN A 69 4.76 5.26 13.24
N VAL A 70 4.57 6.45 13.81
CA VAL A 70 3.43 7.34 13.57
C VAL A 70 3.83 8.46 12.60
N GLY A 71 2.86 9.00 11.87
CA GLY A 71 3.10 10.12 10.94
C GLY A 71 3.66 9.73 9.57
N ILE A 72 3.63 8.45 9.23
CA ILE A 72 4.00 7.95 7.90
C ILE A 72 3.07 8.56 6.85
N GLY A 73 3.61 9.37 5.94
CA GLY A 73 2.85 9.93 4.82
C GLY A 73 2.33 8.85 3.87
N HIS A 74 1.38 9.19 2.99
CA HIS A 74 0.78 8.23 2.03
C HIS A 74 1.79 7.63 1.04
N THR A 75 2.98 8.22 0.93
CA THR A 75 4.10 7.76 0.11
C THR A 75 5.18 7.02 0.90
N GLY A 76 5.16 7.02 2.23
CA GLY A 76 6.24 6.49 3.08
C GLY A 76 6.51 5.01 2.82
N PHE A 77 5.47 4.17 2.90
CA PHE A 77 5.59 2.74 2.57
C PHE A 77 5.96 2.50 1.10
N ARG A 78 5.51 3.35 0.17
CA ARG A 78 5.88 3.24 -1.24
C ARG A 78 7.36 3.51 -1.47
N SER A 79 7.90 4.54 -0.81
CA SER A 79 9.32 4.84 -0.79
C SER A 79 10.11 3.71 -0.11
N GLY A 80 9.58 3.14 0.96
CA GLY A 80 10.12 1.96 1.62
C GLY A 80 10.26 0.76 0.69
N ILE A 81 9.21 0.43 -0.07
CA ILE A 81 9.24 -0.66 -1.07
C ILE A 81 10.35 -0.43 -2.09
N GLN A 82 10.44 0.77 -2.67
CA GLN A 82 11.49 1.10 -3.65
C GLN A 82 12.89 1.01 -3.04
N ARG A 83 13.10 1.50 -1.81
CA ARG A 83 14.39 1.41 -1.09
C ARG A 83 14.80 -0.03 -0.81
N LEU A 84 13.86 -0.89 -0.39
CA LEU A 84 14.13 -2.29 -0.03
C LEU A 84 14.39 -3.19 -1.23
N THR A 85 13.92 -2.79 -2.41
CA THR A 85 13.92 -3.64 -3.61
C THR A 85 14.80 -3.10 -4.73
N ASN A 86 15.29 -1.87 -4.56
CA ASN A 86 15.98 -1.08 -5.59
C ASN A 86 15.14 -0.89 -6.88
N LEU A 87 13.82 -1.13 -6.82
CA LEU A 87 12.91 -0.87 -7.92
C LEU A 87 12.55 0.60 -7.98
N ARG A 88 12.25 1.07 -9.19
CA ARG A 88 11.68 2.38 -9.45
C ARG A 88 10.29 2.17 -10.02
N LEU A 89 9.26 2.54 -9.26
CA LEU A 89 7.88 2.35 -9.71
C LEU A 89 7.57 3.13 -11.00
N LYS A 90 8.28 4.22 -11.26
CA LYS A 90 8.21 4.94 -12.54
C LYS A 90 8.66 4.11 -13.73
N ASP A 91 9.67 3.26 -13.55
CA ASP A 91 10.23 2.44 -14.62
C ASP A 91 9.35 1.20 -14.81
N GLU A 92 8.79 0.67 -13.72
CA GLU A 92 7.92 -0.52 -13.75
C GLU A 92 6.48 -0.20 -14.24
N PHE A 93 5.94 0.98 -13.94
CA PHE A 93 4.58 1.37 -14.36
C PHE A 93 4.57 2.17 -15.68
N GLY A 94 5.75 2.56 -16.18
CA GLY A 94 5.92 3.34 -17.40
C GLY A 94 5.03 4.59 -17.44
N ASP A 95 4.37 4.80 -18.58
CA ASP A 95 3.53 5.97 -18.84
C ASP A 95 2.35 6.13 -17.87
N ARG A 96 1.94 5.06 -17.19
CA ARG A 96 0.88 5.11 -16.18
C ARG A 96 1.33 5.68 -14.85
N TYR A 97 2.64 5.70 -14.57
CA TYR A 97 3.16 6.17 -13.28
C TYR A 97 2.77 7.61 -12.97
N ALA A 98 3.11 8.56 -13.85
CA ALA A 98 2.92 9.98 -13.56
C ALA A 98 1.44 10.38 -13.41
N PRO A 99 0.53 9.97 -14.31
CA PRO A 99 -0.91 10.24 -14.15
C PRO A 99 -1.48 9.65 -12.86
N LEU A 100 -1.17 8.40 -12.55
CA LEU A 100 -1.69 7.74 -11.34
C LEU A 100 -1.08 8.32 -10.06
N ASN A 101 0.21 8.63 -10.06
CA ASN A 101 0.85 9.27 -8.92
C ASN A 101 0.18 10.61 -8.61
N ASN A 102 -0.04 11.44 -9.62
CA ASN A 102 -0.73 12.72 -9.47
C ASN A 102 -2.18 12.54 -9.00
N ALA A 103 -2.85 11.47 -9.45
CA ALA A 103 -4.20 11.14 -8.99
C ALA A 103 -4.22 10.71 -7.51
N LEU A 104 -3.24 9.93 -7.06
CA LEU A 104 -3.10 9.56 -5.65
C LEU A 104 -2.76 10.74 -4.75
N ASP A 105 -1.95 11.68 -5.22
CA ASP A 105 -1.66 12.91 -4.46
C ASP A 105 -2.92 13.77 -4.29
N ARG A 106 -3.79 13.81 -5.31
CA ARG A 106 -5.13 14.42 -5.18
C ARG A 106 -6.04 13.64 -4.24
N ALA A 107 -6.03 12.32 -4.33
CA ALA A 107 -6.80 11.45 -3.43
C ALA A 107 -6.36 11.62 -1.97
N SER A 108 -5.07 11.77 -1.68
CA SER A 108 -4.59 12.05 -0.32
C SER A 108 -5.18 13.36 0.23
N LYS A 109 -5.20 14.42 -0.57
CA LYS A 109 -5.83 15.70 -0.18
C LYS A 109 -7.34 15.55 0.02
N ALA A 110 -7.99 14.73 -0.80
CA ALA A 110 -9.41 14.43 -0.64
C ALA A 110 -9.68 13.68 0.67
N ARG A 111 -8.84 12.70 0.99
CA ARG A 111 -8.88 11.95 2.25
C ARG A 111 -8.71 12.87 3.45
N ASP A 112 -7.71 13.75 3.44
CA ASP A 112 -7.47 14.63 4.59
C ASP A 112 -8.66 15.56 4.84
N LYS A 113 -9.31 16.01 3.78
CA LYS A 113 -10.54 16.78 3.88
C LYS A 113 -11.74 15.98 4.36
N ILE A 114 -11.96 14.78 3.83
CA ILE A 114 -13.11 13.93 4.19
C ILE A 114 -12.99 13.41 5.63
N PHE A 115 -11.79 13.02 6.05
CA PHE A 115 -11.58 12.47 7.40
C PHE A 115 -11.39 13.52 8.48
N HIS A 116 -10.78 14.66 8.16
CA HIS A 116 -10.45 15.68 9.17
C HIS A 116 -11.32 16.94 9.06
N GLY A 117 -12.33 16.93 8.19
CA GLY A 117 -13.28 18.04 8.06
C GLY A 117 -12.66 19.36 7.66
N GLN A 118 -11.51 19.34 6.96
CA GLN A 118 -10.80 20.57 6.58
C GLN A 118 -11.69 21.45 5.70
N GLN A 119 -12.08 22.60 6.23
CA GLN A 119 -12.92 23.60 5.55
C GLN A 119 -12.10 24.39 4.52
N THR A 120 -11.84 23.74 3.38
CA THR A 120 -11.11 24.34 2.24
C THR A 120 -12.02 25.07 1.25
N GLY A 121 -13.33 25.16 1.53
CA GLY A 121 -14.32 25.76 0.63
C GLY A 121 -14.62 24.96 -0.66
N GLN A 122 -13.94 23.84 -0.88
CA GLN A 122 -14.18 22.96 -2.02
C GLN A 122 -15.19 21.87 -1.65
N GLY A 123 -16.00 21.39 -2.60
CA GLY A 123 -16.79 20.15 -2.49
C GLY A 123 -16.21 19.07 -3.39
N TYR A 124 -16.39 17.79 -3.08
CA TYR A 124 -16.11 16.71 -4.03
C TYR A 124 -17.43 16.14 -4.53
N SER A 125 -17.62 16.13 -5.85
CA SER A 125 -18.77 15.48 -6.45
C SER A 125 -18.62 13.96 -6.41
N ARG A 126 -19.75 13.24 -6.49
CA ARG A 126 -19.75 11.78 -6.61
C ARG A 126 -18.90 11.31 -7.79
N VAL A 127 -18.96 12.00 -8.92
CA VAL A 127 -18.17 11.67 -10.13
C VAL A 127 -16.67 11.77 -9.85
N GLN A 128 -16.23 12.84 -9.18
CA GLN A 128 -14.82 13.00 -8.82
C GLN A 128 -14.34 11.88 -7.88
N LEU A 129 -15.14 11.49 -6.91
CA LEU A 129 -14.80 10.42 -5.96
C LEU A 129 -14.73 9.05 -6.64
N VAL A 130 -15.65 8.75 -7.57
CA VAL A 130 -15.60 7.51 -8.36
C VAL A 130 -14.33 7.44 -9.20
N VAL A 131 -13.96 8.52 -9.88
CA VAL A 131 -12.69 8.59 -10.62
C VAL A 131 -11.48 8.36 -9.70
N MET A 132 -11.49 8.89 -8.47
CA MET A 132 -10.43 8.61 -7.50
C MET A 132 -10.38 7.13 -7.11
N VAL A 133 -11.53 6.49 -6.90
CA VAL A 133 -11.63 5.04 -6.62
C VAL A 133 -11.02 4.21 -7.74
N GLU A 134 -11.30 4.56 -9.00
CA GLU A 134 -10.77 3.86 -10.18
C GLU A 134 -9.24 3.99 -10.27
N ASN A 135 -8.70 5.20 -10.10
CA ASN A 135 -7.25 5.43 -10.07
C ASN A 135 -6.56 4.66 -8.92
N ILE A 136 -7.18 4.61 -7.74
CA ILE A 136 -6.69 3.82 -6.62
C ILE A 136 -6.69 2.33 -6.96
N ARG A 137 -7.78 1.81 -7.56
CA ARG A 137 -7.88 0.41 -7.99
C ARG A 137 -6.79 0.07 -9.01
N GLU A 138 -6.60 0.91 -10.02
CA GLU A 138 -5.57 0.71 -11.05
C GLU A 138 -4.18 0.65 -10.43
N TRP A 139 -3.84 1.60 -9.56
CA TRP A 139 -2.57 1.57 -8.85
C TRP A 139 -2.37 0.28 -8.04
N CYS A 140 -3.37 -0.11 -7.25
CA CYS A 140 -3.32 -1.33 -6.45
C CYS A 140 -3.13 -2.57 -7.33
N GLY A 141 -3.76 -2.60 -8.51
CA GLY A 141 -3.62 -3.67 -9.49
C GLY A 141 -2.21 -3.76 -10.07
N LEU A 142 -1.65 -2.65 -10.53
CA LEU A 142 -0.27 -2.59 -11.04
C LEU A 142 0.74 -3.03 -9.98
N LEU A 143 0.58 -2.55 -8.74
CA LEU A 143 1.46 -2.91 -7.65
C LEU A 143 1.31 -4.38 -7.23
N ALA A 144 0.08 -4.92 -7.24
CA ALA A 144 -0.18 -6.32 -6.94
C ALA A 144 0.50 -7.23 -7.96
N ALA A 145 0.34 -6.93 -9.26
CA ALA A 145 0.96 -7.69 -10.34
C ALA A 145 2.49 -7.65 -10.24
N LEU A 146 3.07 -6.46 -10.08
CA LEU A 146 4.51 -6.28 -9.91
C LEU A 146 5.05 -7.05 -8.69
N SER A 147 4.40 -6.88 -7.53
CA SER A 147 4.88 -7.46 -6.28
C SER A 147 4.70 -8.99 -6.23
N ALA A 148 3.63 -9.52 -6.83
CA ALA A 148 3.47 -10.95 -7.03
C ALA A 148 4.60 -11.51 -7.90
N ALA A 149 4.90 -10.86 -9.03
CA ALA A 149 5.91 -11.32 -9.97
C ALA A 149 7.33 -11.25 -9.40
N LYS A 150 7.68 -10.15 -8.71
CA LYS A 150 9.04 -9.91 -8.20
C LYS A 150 9.31 -10.57 -6.85
N PHE A 151 8.29 -10.65 -5.99
CA PHE A 151 8.48 -11.02 -4.58
C PHE A 151 7.61 -12.20 -4.11
N GLY A 152 6.67 -12.65 -4.93
CA GLY A 152 5.72 -13.71 -4.57
C GLY A 152 4.61 -13.25 -3.61
N TYR A 153 4.43 -11.94 -3.41
CA TYR A 153 3.42 -11.39 -2.50
C TYR A 153 2.80 -10.10 -3.04
N ASP A 154 1.48 -10.09 -3.19
CA ASP A 154 0.69 -8.99 -3.79
C ASP A 154 0.12 -7.98 -2.78
N GLY A 155 0.27 -8.24 -1.47
CA GLY A 155 -0.31 -7.44 -0.41
C GLY A 155 -1.76 -7.78 -0.05
N PHE A 156 -2.45 -8.67 -0.78
CA PHE A 156 -3.84 -9.07 -0.54
C PHE A 156 -3.98 -10.53 -0.11
N ALA A 157 -3.25 -11.44 -0.76
CA ALA A 157 -3.37 -12.89 -0.70
C ALA A 157 -3.35 -13.52 0.70
N ALA A 158 -2.54 -12.99 1.63
CA ALA A 158 -2.36 -13.57 2.96
C ALA A 158 -2.94 -12.68 4.07
N THR A 159 -3.43 -13.32 5.15
CA THR A 159 -3.98 -12.63 6.33
C THR A 159 -2.94 -11.78 7.05
N ASN A 160 -1.67 -12.18 7.00
CA ASN A 160 -0.56 -11.42 7.58
C ASN A 160 0.57 -11.20 6.55
N SER A 161 1.50 -10.31 6.88
CA SER A 161 2.69 -9.98 6.08
C SER A 161 3.99 -10.49 6.71
N MET A 162 3.94 -11.19 7.85
CA MET A 162 5.11 -11.66 8.60
C MET A 162 5.42 -13.11 8.22
N LEU A 163 5.79 -13.30 6.96
CA LEU A 163 6.10 -14.60 6.38
C LEU A 163 7.37 -14.52 5.53
N LYS A 164 8.20 -15.56 5.59
CA LYS A 164 9.41 -15.69 4.78
C LYS A 164 9.07 -16.32 3.43
N ALA A 165 9.56 -15.72 2.35
CA ALA A 165 9.32 -16.21 1.00
C ALA A 165 10.27 -17.35 0.59
N GLY A 166 11.39 -17.53 1.31
CA GLY A 166 12.44 -18.48 0.92
C GLY A 166 13.21 -18.07 -0.34
N ASN A 167 13.01 -16.85 -0.84
CA ASN A 167 13.70 -16.31 -2.01
C ASN A 167 15.02 -15.66 -1.59
N LEU A 168 16.14 -16.35 -1.82
CA LEU A 168 17.49 -15.91 -1.43
C LEU A 168 17.91 -14.59 -2.11
N LEU A 169 17.52 -14.37 -3.37
CA LEU A 169 17.84 -13.14 -4.08
C LEU A 169 17.12 -11.94 -3.48
N LEU A 170 15.84 -12.12 -3.12
CA LEU A 170 15.06 -11.09 -2.43
C LEU A 170 15.65 -10.77 -1.06
N THR A 171 15.99 -11.79 -0.27
CA THR A 171 16.66 -11.61 1.03
C THR A 171 17.96 -10.83 0.88
N ALA A 172 18.83 -11.22 -0.06
CA ALA A 172 20.09 -10.51 -0.29
C ALA A 172 19.88 -9.04 -0.71
N THR A 173 18.85 -8.77 -1.52
CA THR A 173 18.49 -7.40 -1.94
C THR A 173 18.05 -6.55 -0.74
N VAL A 174 17.18 -7.11 0.10
CA VAL A 174 16.70 -6.45 1.32
C VAL A 174 17.83 -6.24 2.32
N ASP A 175 18.69 -7.24 2.53
CA ASP A 175 19.82 -7.12 3.44
C ASP A 175 20.77 -6.00 2.99
N LYS A 176 21.08 -5.91 1.70
CA LYS A 176 21.87 -4.82 1.14
C LYS A 176 21.22 -3.45 1.37
N ALA A 177 19.90 -3.35 1.24
CA ALA A 177 19.18 -2.10 1.48
C ALA A 177 19.19 -1.68 2.96
N LEU A 178 19.32 -2.65 3.88
CA LEU A 178 19.29 -2.44 5.33
C LEU A 178 20.70 -2.39 5.97
N GLU A 179 21.74 -2.84 5.27
CA GLU A 179 23.10 -3.08 5.79
C GLU A 179 23.63 -1.96 6.69
N LYS A 180 23.49 -0.70 6.27
CA LYS A 180 24.02 0.45 7.01
C LYS A 180 23.14 0.94 8.17
N LEU A 181 21.83 0.70 8.07
CA LEU A 181 20.85 1.34 8.95
C LEU A 181 20.27 0.37 9.97
N GLY A 182 20.19 -0.91 9.63
CA GLY A 182 19.40 -1.90 10.34
C GLY A 182 17.89 -1.74 10.09
N TRP A 183 17.16 -2.82 10.31
CA TRP A 183 15.71 -2.88 10.02
C TRP A 183 14.90 -1.97 10.96
N GLU A 184 15.31 -1.80 12.22
CA GLU A 184 14.61 -0.96 13.19
C GLU A 184 14.65 0.52 12.82
N ALA A 185 15.85 1.03 12.53
CA ALA A 185 16.01 2.42 12.14
C ALA A 185 15.47 2.67 10.72
N PHE A 186 15.48 1.66 9.84
CA PHE A 186 14.76 1.74 8.57
C PHE A 186 13.26 1.95 8.78
N ILE A 187 12.63 1.16 9.66
CA ILE A 187 11.20 1.33 9.97
C ILE A 187 10.90 2.74 10.48
N LYS A 188 11.77 3.32 11.32
CA LYS A 188 11.61 4.71 11.83
C LYS A 188 11.75 5.79 10.75
N GLN A 189 12.27 5.44 9.57
CA GLN A 189 12.44 6.34 8.42
C GLN A 189 11.43 6.07 7.29
N LEU A 190 10.43 5.22 7.52
CA LEU A 190 9.30 5.05 6.60
C LEU A 190 8.38 6.27 6.69
#